data_AF-A0A355F2H1-F1
#
_entry.id   AF-A0A355F2H1-F1
#
_cell.length_a   1.000
_cell.length_b   1.000
_cell.length_c   1.000
_cell.angle_alpha   90.00
_cell.angle_beta   90.00
_cell.angle_gamma   90.00
#
_symmetry.space_group_name_H-M   'P 1'
#
loop_
_entity.id
_entity.type
_entity.pdbx_description
1 polymer ?
#
loop_
_entity_poly.entity_id
_entity_poly.type
_entity_poly.pdbx_seq_one_letter_code
_entity_poly.pdbx_strand_id
1 'polypeptide(L)'
;MQAAADPAKVFDAILLVWLRARIDAGLEKLVEAREGFNHARREYDTHKMAANYAVVSLERSVLDLKEGRYADVKELAEEIKWVFHSKGLHDEALAALRLFQTAAERETLTVDVAERMVRYMYRAQSDPKLKFEG
;
A
#
# COMPACT_ATOMS: atom_id res chain seq x y z
N MET A 1 2.26 34.81 7.53
CA MET A 1 3.26 34.03 6.78
C MET A 1 3.50 32.75 7.57
N GLN A 2 2.87 31.65 7.18
CA GLN A 2 2.95 30.37 7.90
C GLN A 2 4.30 29.73 7.54
N ALA A 3 5.12 29.43 8.55
CA ALA A 3 6.36 28.70 8.33
C ALA A 3 6.01 27.34 7.72
N ALA A 4 6.52 27.06 6.51
CA ALA A 4 6.37 25.75 5.90
C ALA A 4 6.95 24.71 6.86
N ALA A 5 6.15 23.69 7.19
CA ALA A 5 6.60 22.61 8.05
C ALA A 5 7.82 21.93 7.42
N ASP A 6 8.78 21.54 8.26
CA ASP A 6 9.95 20.78 7.86
C ASP A 6 9.51 19.47 7.16
N PRO A 7 9.88 19.25 5.88
CA PRO A 7 9.46 18.08 5.11
C PRO A 7 9.77 16.75 5.81
N ALA A 8 10.88 16.67 6.56
CA ALA A 8 11.23 15.46 7.30
C ALA A 8 10.18 15.13 8.38
N LYS A 9 9.71 16.16 9.11
CA LYS A 9 8.68 16.00 10.15
C LYS A 9 7.33 15.61 9.57
N VAL A 10 7.02 16.05 8.35
CA VAL A 10 5.79 15.65 7.65
C VAL A 10 5.83 14.15 7.34
N PHE A 11 6.94 13.64 6.78
CA PHE A 11 7.05 12.21 6.46
C PHE A 11 7.08 11.31 7.70
N ASP A 12 7.72 11.76 8.78
CA ASP A 12 7.69 11.06 10.07
C ASP A 12 6.27 10.92 10.61
N ALA A 13 5.44 11.97 10.48
CA ALA A 13 4.05 11.93 10.91
C ALA A 13 3.23 10.89 10.12
N ILE A 14 3.40 10.81 8.80
CA ILE A 14 2.72 9.82 7.96
C ILE A 14 3.16 8.40 8.34
N LEU A 15 4.46 8.20 8.55
CA LEU A 15 5.00 6.91 9.00
C LEU A 15 4.44 6.50 10.36
N LEU A 16 4.29 7.43 11.31
CA LEU A 16 3.68 7.14 12.61
C LEU A 16 2.22 6.72 12.49
N VAL A 17 1.43 7.37 11.64
CA VAL A 17 0.03 6.97 11.35
C VAL A 17 0.00 5.55 10.75
N TRP A 18 0.87 5.29 9.78
CA TRP A 18 0.96 3.97 9.15
C TRP A 18 1.36 2.87 10.16
N LEU A 19 2.37 3.10 10.99
CA LEU A 19 2.80 2.16 12.03
C LEU A 19 1.69 1.89 13.06
N ARG A 20 0.94 2.94 13.45
CA ARG A 20 -0.22 2.77 14.33
C ARG A 20 -1.27 1.87 13.68
N ALA A 21 -1.60 2.09 12.42
CA ALA A 21 -2.56 1.25 11.68
C ALA A 21 -2.15 -0.23 11.64
N ARG A 22 -0.85 -0.51 11.49
CA ARG A 22 -0.32 -1.89 11.53
C ARG A 22 -0.44 -2.52 12.92
N ILE A 23 -0.22 -1.74 13.98
CA ILE A 23 -0.43 -2.19 15.36
C ILE A 23 -1.91 -2.51 15.58
N ASP A 24 -2.81 -1.62 15.17
CA ASP A 24 -4.25 -1.82 15.32
C ASP A 24 -4.73 -3.04 14.52
N ALA A 25 -4.19 -3.28 13.31
CA ALA A 25 -4.46 -4.48 12.53
C ALA A 25 -4.01 -5.76 13.27
N GLY A 26 -2.83 -5.75 13.88
CA GLY A 26 -2.32 -6.86 14.69
C GLY A 26 -3.09 -7.09 15.99
N LEU A 27 -3.83 -6.10 16.46
CA LEU A 27 -4.72 -6.16 17.62
C LEU A 27 -6.18 -6.43 17.25
N GLU A 28 -6.46 -6.77 15.99
CA GLU A 28 -7.81 -7.02 15.44
C GLU A 28 -8.77 -5.81 15.54
N LYS A 29 -8.24 -4.59 15.67
CA LYS A 29 -8.99 -3.33 15.62
C LYS A 29 -9.18 -2.90 14.17
N LEU A 30 -10.00 -3.65 13.44
CA LEU A 30 -10.06 -3.59 11.97
C LEU A 30 -10.57 -2.23 11.44
N VAL A 31 -11.46 -1.57 12.17
CA VAL A 31 -11.98 -0.24 11.80
C VAL A 31 -10.87 0.80 11.89
N GLU A 32 -10.19 0.87 13.03
CA GLU A 32 -9.11 1.82 13.30
C GLU A 32 -7.91 1.57 12.37
N ALA A 33 -7.57 0.32 12.12
CA ALA A 33 -6.53 -0.06 11.17
C ALA A 33 -6.85 0.45 9.76
N ARG A 34 -8.09 0.26 9.30
CA ARG A 34 -8.55 0.70 7.97
C ARG A 34 -8.53 2.22 7.86
N GLU A 35 -8.99 2.94 8.89
CA GLU A 35 -8.93 4.40 8.93
C GLU A 35 -7.48 4.91 8.88
N GLY A 36 -6.59 4.31 9.66
CA GLY A 36 -5.16 4.65 9.68
C GLY A 36 -4.48 4.38 8.33
N PHE A 37 -4.75 3.24 7.69
CA PHE A 37 -4.26 2.97 6.34
C PHE A 37 -4.82 3.96 5.32
N ASN A 38 -6.11 4.28 5.36
CA ASN A 38 -6.71 5.27 4.46
C ASN A 38 -6.11 6.67 4.63
N HIS A 39 -5.83 7.07 5.87
CA HIS A 39 -5.14 8.33 6.15
C HIS A 39 -3.74 8.32 5.55
N ALA A 40 -2.91 7.32 5.86
CA ALA A 40 -1.55 7.24 5.34
C ALA A 40 -1.52 7.22 3.80
N ARG A 41 -2.44 6.50 3.14
CA ARG A 41 -2.55 6.47 1.67
C ARG A 41 -2.85 7.86 1.09
N ARG A 42 -3.81 8.59 1.66
CA ARG A 42 -4.15 9.93 1.18
C ARG A 42 -2.97 10.90 1.29
N GLU A 43 -2.23 10.84 2.40
CA GLU A 43 -1.04 11.67 2.59
C GLU A 43 0.08 11.27 1.61
N TYR A 44 0.36 9.98 1.42
CA TYR A 44 1.38 9.53 0.46
C TYR A 44 1.01 9.87 -0.99
N ASP A 45 -0.26 9.85 -1.37
CA ASP A 45 -0.69 10.34 -2.69
C ASP A 45 -0.52 11.86 -2.82
N THR A 46 -0.89 12.63 -1.78
CA THR A 46 -0.71 14.09 -1.73
C THR A 46 0.75 14.49 -1.95
N HIS A 47 1.68 13.72 -1.34
CA HIS A 47 3.11 13.93 -1.47
C HIS A 47 3.77 13.15 -2.62
N LYS A 48 2.98 12.44 -3.45
CA LYS A 48 3.44 11.62 -4.59
C LYS A 48 4.52 10.59 -4.23
N MET A 49 4.42 10.02 -3.04
CA MET A 49 5.29 8.95 -2.53
C MET A 49 4.76 7.58 -2.96
N ALA A 50 4.97 7.24 -4.23
CA ALA A 50 4.33 6.10 -4.88
C ALA A 50 4.68 4.73 -4.27
N ALA A 51 5.93 4.52 -3.85
CA ALA A 51 6.35 3.27 -3.23
C ALA A 51 5.62 3.03 -1.89
N ASN A 52 5.59 4.05 -1.02
CA ASN A 52 4.85 3.99 0.25
C ASN A 52 3.35 3.80 0.01
N TYR A 53 2.77 4.58 -0.90
CA TYR A 53 1.36 4.45 -1.27
C TYR A 53 0.99 3.02 -1.69
N ALA A 54 1.82 2.40 -2.55
CA ALA A 54 1.59 1.06 -3.05
C ALA A 54 1.62 0.01 -1.92
N VAL A 55 2.61 0.08 -1.03
CA VAL A 55 2.72 -0.87 0.10
C VAL A 55 1.53 -0.73 1.05
N VAL A 56 1.16 0.50 1.44
CA VAL A 56 0.03 0.74 2.34
C VAL A 56 -1.29 0.26 1.71
N SER A 57 -1.45 0.44 0.39
CA SER A 57 -2.62 -0.06 -0.34
C SER A 57 -2.69 -1.59 -0.34
N LEU A 58 -1.55 -2.29 -0.46
CA LEU A 58 -1.50 -3.75 -0.38
C LEU A 58 -1.78 -4.25 1.05
N GLU A 59 -1.23 -3.59 2.09
CA GLU A 59 -1.55 -3.93 3.49
C GLU A 59 -3.03 -3.71 3.81
N ARG A 60 -3.65 -2.63 3.32
CA ARG A 60 -5.10 -2.43 3.43
C ARG A 60 -5.86 -3.53 2.69
N SER A 61 -5.41 -3.93 1.50
CA SER A 61 -6.06 -5.02 0.73
C SER A 61 -6.05 -6.34 1.50
N VAL A 62 -4.98 -6.65 2.24
CA VAL A 62 -4.92 -7.83 3.12
C VAL A 62 -6.04 -7.79 4.18
N LEU A 63 -6.26 -6.63 4.79
CA LEU A 63 -7.34 -6.44 5.77
C LEU A 63 -8.72 -6.64 5.14
N ASP A 64 -8.91 -6.06 3.95
CA ASP A 64 -10.19 -6.09 3.22
C ASP A 64 -10.54 -7.51 2.76
N LEU A 65 -9.55 -8.27 2.29
CA LEU A 65 -9.71 -9.68 1.91
C LEU A 65 -10.09 -10.55 3.11
N LYS A 66 -9.53 -10.30 4.31
CA LYS A 66 -9.87 -11.05 5.54
C LYS A 66 -11.34 -10.86 5.94
N GLU A 67 -11.93 -9.71 5.61
CA GLU A 67 -13.34 -9.40 5.86
C GLU A 67 -14.27 -9.67 4.65
N GLY A 68 -13.74 -10.25 3.56
CA GLY A 68 -14.51 -10.53 2.33
C GLY A 68 -14.94 -9.28 1.55
N ARG A 69 -14.26 -8.15 1.77
CA ARG A 69 -14.56 -6.83 1.18
C ARG A 69 -13.92 -6.66 -0.20
N TYR A 70 -14.28 -7.53 -1.15
CA TYR A 70 -13.67 -7.53 -2.50
C TYR A 70 -13.89 -6.24 -3.30
N ALA A 71 -15.02 -5.55 -3.07
CA ALA A 71 -15.29 -4.26 -3.72
C ALA A 71 -14.26 -3.19 -3.32
N ASP A 72 -13.90 -3.11 -2.05
CA ASP A 72 -12.85 -2.20 -1.57
C ASP A 72 -11.48 -2.58 -2.16
N VAL A 73 -11.18 -3.87 -2.31
CA VAL A 73 -9.93 -4.34 -2.94
C VAL A 73 -9.86 -3.94 -4.42
N LYS A 74 -10.98 -3.98 -5.15
CA LYS A 74 -11.05 -3.51 -6.54
C LYS A 74 -10.82 -2.01 -6.65
N GLU A 75 -11.45 -1.23 -5.76
CA GLU A 75 -11.22 0.22 -5.67
C GLU A 75 -9.74 0.52 -5.42
N LEU A 76 -9.11 -0.18 -4.47
CA LEU A 76 -7.67 -0.07 -4.21
C LEU A 76 -6.81 -0.36 -5.46
N ALA A 77 -7.20 -1.35 -6.25
CA ALA A 77 -6.51 -1.73 -7.48
C ALA A 77 -6.61 -0.66 -8.56
N GLU A 78 -7.79 -0.04 -8.69
CA GLU A 78 -8.04 1.08 -9.58
C GLU A 78 -7.24 2.32 -9.18
N GLU A 79 -7.25 2.67 -7.88
CA GLU A 79 -6.51 3.81 -7.36
C GLU A 79 -4.99 3.67 -7.54
N ILE A 80 -4.44 2.45 -7.51
CA ILE A 80 -3.00 2.21 -7.71
C ILE A 80 -2.51 2.59 -9.13
N LYS A 81 -3.40 2.85 -10.10
CA LYS A 81 -3.01 3.16 -11.49
C LYS A 81 -2.06 4.35 -11.63
N TRP A 82 -2.15 5.35 -10.75
CA TRP A 82 -1.27 6.52 -10.82
C TRP A 82 0.20 6.15 -10.53
N VAL A 83 0.42 5.10 -9.74
CA VAL A 83 1.76 4.63 -9.34
C VAL A 83 2.61 4.22 -10.55
N PHE A 84 2.01 3.69 -11.61
CA PHE A 84 2.70 3.31 -12.84
C PHE A 84 3.35 4.47 -13.59
N HIS A 85 2.91 5.69 -13.33
CA HIS A 85 3.41 6.90 -13.98
C HIS A 85 4.40 7.67 -13.08
N SER A 86 4.62 7.18 -11.85
CA SER A 86 5.55 7.79 -10.90
C SER A 86 7.00 7.39 -11.21
N LYS A 87 7.93 8.27 -10.83
CA LYS A 87 9.37 7.94 -10.84
C LYS A 87 9.73 7.24 -9.53
N GLY A 88 10.59 6.22 -9.60
CA GLY A 88 11.19 5.61 -8.40
C GLY A 88 10.71 4.19 -8.06
N LEU A 89 9.81 3.60 -8.84
CA LEU A 89 9.50 2.17 -8.78
C LEU A 89 10.18 1.44 -9.93
N HIS A 90 10.78 0.30 -9.62
CA HIS A 90 11.44 -0.55 -10.60
C HIS A 90 10.43 -1.40 -11.37
N ASP A 91 10.81 -1.87 -12.56
CA ASP A 91 9.92 -2.59 -13.47
C ASP A 91 9.26 -3.81 -12.83
N GLU A 92 9.99 -4.53 -11.96
CA GLU A 92 9.45 -5.71 -11.28
C GLU A 92 8.39 -5.34 -10.21
N ALA A 93 8.59 -4.23 -9.49
CA ALA A 93 7.59 -3.70 -8.57
C ALA A 93 6.31 -3.30 -9.32
N LEU A 94 6.46 -2.69 -10.50
CA LEU A 94 5.32 -2.40 -11.38
C LEU A 94 4.66 -3.70 -11.89
N ALA A 95 5.43 -4.73 -12.24
CA ALA A 95 4.87 -6.02 -12.64
C ALA A 95 4.03 -6.66 -11.52
N ALA A 96 4.51 -6.64 -10.28
CA ALA A 96 3.75 -7.11 -9.12
C ALA A 96 2.44 -6.34 -8.92
N LEU A 97 2.45 -5.01 -9.12
CA LEU A 97 1.23 -4.20 -9.04
C LEU A 97 0.24 -4.49 -10.19
N ARG A 98 0.71 -4.86 -11.39
CA ARG A 98 -0.18 -5.32 -12.49
C ARG A 98 -0.84 -6.65 -12.15
N LEU A 99 -0.10 -7.56 -11.51
CA LEU A 99 -0.65 -8.83 -11.03
C LEU A 99 -1.71 -8.59 -9.96
N PHE A 100 -1.44 -7.69 -9.01
CA PHE A 100 -2.42 -7.27 -8.02
C PHE A 100 -3.71 -6.75 -8.68
N GLN A 101 -3.61 -5.82 -9.65
CA GLN A 101 -4.77 -5.32 -10.38
C GLN A 101 -5.56 -6.42 -11.08
N THR A 102 -4.86 -7.29 -11.81
CA THR A 102 -5.50 -8.37 -12.55
C THR A 102 -6.22 -9.35 -11.62
N ALA A 103 -5.60 -9.67 -10.48
CA ALA A 103 -6.16 -10.60 -9.51
C ALA A 103 -7.35 -9.99 -8.75
N ALA A 104 -7.27 -8.71 -8.37
CA ALA A 104 -8.34 -7.98 -7.72
C ALA A 104 -9.57 -7.83 -8.64
N GLU A 105 -9.37 -7.44 -9.90
CA GLU A 105 -10.44 -7.30 -10.88
C GLU A 105 -11.21 -8.60 -11.09
N ARG A 106 -10.48 -9.73 -11.14
CA ARG A 106 -11.05 -11.07 -11.30
C ARG A 106 -11.57 -11.68 -10.00
N GLU A 107 -11.46 -10.99 -8.86
CA GLU A 107 -11.80 -11.53 -7.54
C GLU A 107 -11.06 -12.84 -7.21
N THR A 108 -9.83 -12.97 -7.72
CA THR A 108 -8.97 -14.15 -7.52
C THR A 108 -7.81 -13.89 -6.56
N LEU A 109 -7.66 -12.65 -6.10
CA LEU A 109 -6.64 -12.29 -5.12
C LEU A 109 -6.98 -12.92 -3.76
N THR A 110 -6.06 -13.75 -3.25
CA THR A 110 -6.19 -14.35 -1.92
C THR A 110 -5.39 -13.55 -0.88
N VAL A 111 -5.73 -13.73 0.40
CA VAL A 111 -5.01 -13.13 1.53
C VAL A 111 -3.52 -13.48 1.48
N ASP A 112 -3.18 -14.76 1.26
CA ASP A 112 -1.78 -15.22 1.19
C ASP A 112 -0.99 -14.52 0.08
N VAL A 113 -1.57 -14.42 -1.13
CA VAL A 113 -0.93 -13.75 -2.26
C VAL A 113 -0.74 -12.26 -1.97
N ALA A 114 -1.74 -11.58 -1.39
CA ALA A 114 -1.63 -10.18 -1.02
C ALA A 114 -0.53 -9.96 0.04
N GLU A 115 -0.44 -10.83 1.06
CA GLU A 115 0.62 -10.78 2.06
C GLU A 115 2.01 -11.04 1.46
N ARG A 116 2.13 -11.95 0.48
CA ARG A 116 3.37 -12.17 -0.29
C ARG A 116 3.77 -10.92 -1.08
N MET A 117 2.81 -10.25 -1.72
CA MET A 117 3.05 -8.99 -2.44
C MET A 117 3.53 -7.89 -1.51
N VAL A 118 2.95 -7.74 -0.31
CA VAL A 118 3.44 -6.80 0.72
C VAL A 118 4.90 -7.08 1.06
N ARG A 119 5.24 -8.34 1.40
CA ARG A 119 6.61 -8.73 1.74
C ARG A 119 7.59 -8.47 0.59
N TYR A 120 7.17 -8.77 -0.64
CA TYR A 120 7.95 -8.52 -1.83
C TYR A 120 8.22 -7.01 -2.00
N MET A 121 7.20 -6.16 -1.90
CA MET A 121 7.34 -4.71 -2.08
C MET A 121 8.23 -4.06 -1.04
N TYR A 122 8.27 -4.58 0.19
CA TYR A 122 9.26 -4.15 1.19
C TYR A 122 10.69 -4.49 0.80
N ARG A 123 10.92 -5.70 0.28
CA ARG A 123 12.26 -6.14 -0.13
C ARG A 123 12.72 -5.47 -1.41
N ALA A 124 11.81 -5.20 -2.36
CA ALA A 124 12.11 -4.54 -3.61
C ALA A 124 12.58 -3.08 -3.42
N GLN A 125 12.27 -2.45 -2.29
CA GLN A 125 12.80 -1.12 -1.95
C GLN A 125 14.31 -1.13 -1.68
N SER A 126 14.86 -2.25 -1.17
CA SER A 126 16.29 -2.40 -0.88
C SER A 126 17.03 -3.25 -1.91
N ASP A 127 16.30 -4.05 -2.71
CA ASP A 127 16.85 -4.83 -3.83
C ASP A 127 16.00 -4.68 -5.11
N PRO A 128 16.36 -3.72 -5.99
CA PRO A 128 15.67 -3.48 -7.25
C PRO A 128 15.65 -4.65 -8.25
N LYS A 129 16.54 -5.63 -8.09
CA LYS A 129 16.66 -6.79 -8.99
C LYS A 129 15.90 -8.01 -8.48
N LEU A 130 15.28 -7.91 -7.30
CA LEU A 130 14.49 -8.99 -6.72
C LEU A 130 13.27 -9.25 -7.59
N LYS A 131 13.12 -10.51 -8.02
CA LYS A 131 11.95 -10.98 -8.78
C LYS A 131 10.77 -11.28 -7.86
N PHE A 132 9.56 -11.03 -8.34
CA PHE A 132 8.37 -11.49 -7.65
C PHE A 132 8.11 -12.95 -8.01
N GLU A 133 8.21 -13.83 -7.03
CA GLU A 133 7.77 -15.22 -7.16
C GLU A 133 6.30 -15.28 -6.75
N GLY A 134 5.41 -15.51 -7.73
CA GLY A 134 3.95 -15.57 -7.59
C GLY A 134 3.44 -16.82 -6.89
#